data_AF-A0A1D7TGW2-F1
#
_entry.id   AF-A0A1D7TGW2-F1
#
_cell.length_a   1.000
_cell.length_b   1.000
_cell.length_c   1.000
_cell.angle_alpha   90.00
_cell.angle_beta   90.00
_cell.angle_gamma   90.00
#
_symmetry.space_group_name_H-M   'P 1'
#
loop_
_entity.id
_entity.type
_entity.pdbx_description
1 polymer ?
#
loop_
_entity_poly.entity_id
_entity_poly.type
_entity_poly.pdbx_seq_one_letter_code
_entity_poly.pdbx_strand_id
1 'polypeptide(L)'
;MRKAIPDNIQRKLYAESMGRCMNPSCEKELLLTNGDIAEKAHITPHSDTADNSFENLILLCPNCHTNFDKNSAFTENEVRMWKEERRKQLSQIFAQKFNTFEKLEEAVKPILEENKTIYENYYLKGNPKLWKKFEEKILLNNQRLKLLLSRNRNLFQKHDEEIYSNLATIDQLVQHIDEFYDTREDNEKIRTVLFPEEVNSIFGLEPCHEGMIPSVEALECLIGSLQKDNKFIEITLGIEDPFIVYKERDNFVLLSLSDTPRIRQMYFVHKCFKKVGIRLDSLNFALKYLDNNHISFTIENLENLSNVIVKEKPFKFIYEYCLSKEKLISLAPQKGLIIVNLHNWNSGGCISTEAYQQAEIMDVTLLTLDNFYRYVHNL
;
A
#
# COMPACT_ATOMS: atom_id res chain seq x y z
N MET A 1 -9.09 44.02 22.22
CA MET A 1 -9.78 43.10 21.29
C MET A 1 -9.16 41.72 21.48
N ARG A 2 -9.95 40.69 21.81
CA ARG A 2 -9.43 39.32 22.03
C ARG A 2 -8.86 38.80 20.70
N LYS A 3 -7.61 38.33 20.70
CA LYS A 3 -7.03 37.72 19.50
C LYS A 3 -7.75 36.39 19.23
N ALA A 4 -8.09 36.13 17.96
CA ALA A 4 -8.64 34.85 17.57
C ALA A 4 -7.62 33.72 17.88
N ILE A 5 -8.12 32.54 18.25
CA ILE A 5 -7.27 31.35 18.40
C ILE A 5 -6.73 31.01 17.01
N PRO A 6 -5.41 30.84 16.83
CA PRO A 6 -4.84 30.49 15.53
C PRO A 6 -5.41 29.17 14.99
N ASP A 7 -5.63 29.09 13.68
CA ASP A 7 -6.29 27.93 13.05
C ASP A 7 -5.52 26.62 13.25
N ASN A 8 -4.17 26.65 13.23
CA ASN A 8 -3.35 25.47 13.55
C ASN A 8 -3.59 24.96 14.98
N ILE A 9 -3.81 25.85 15.96
CA ILE A 9 -4.15 25.46 17.33
C ILE A 9 -5.57 24.90 17.41
N GLN A 10 -6.52 25.45 16.64
CA GLN A 10 -7.89 24.90 16.59
C GLN A 10 -7.88 23.47 16.05
N ARG A 11 -7.20 23.25 14.91
CA ARG A 11 -6.97 21.92 14.34
C ARG A 11 -6.32 20.98 15.35
N LYS A 12 -5.37 21.51 16.14
CA LYS A 12 -4.73 20.80 17.25
C LYS A 12 -5.71 20.20 18.24
N LEU A 13 -6.68 20.99 18.65
CA LEU A 13 -7.70 20.59 19.60
C LEU A 13 -8.67 19.56 19.01
N TYR A 14 -9.11 19.74 17.76
CA TYR A 14 -10.01 18.77 17.11
C TYR A 14 -9.36 17.39 16.99
N ALA A 15 -8.11 17.35 16.53
CA ALA A 15 -7.29 16.13 16.45
C ALA A 15 -7.17 15.40 17.79
N GLU A 16 -6.81 16.12 18.87
CA GLU A 16 -6.66 15.53 20.21
C GLU A 16 -8.01 15.11 20.82
N SER A 17 -9.09 15.81 20.51
CA SER A 17 -10.43 15.47 21.01
C SER A 17 -10.98 14.16 20.42
N MET A 18 -10.50 13.79 19.22
CA MET A 18 -11.09 12.73 18.39
C MET A 18 -12.60 12.92 18.13
N GLY A 19 -13.07 14.17 18.09
CA GLY A 19 -14.47 14.53 17.87
C GLY A 19 -15.38 14.29 19.07
N ARG A 20 -14.82 14.11 20.27
CA ARG A 20 -15.57 13.90 21.52
C ARG A 20 -15.18 14.91 22.59
N CYS A 21 -16.10 15.17 23.52
CA CYS A 21 -15.85 15.99 24.69
C CYS A 21 -14.63 15.46 25.44
N MET A 22 -13.67 16.34 25.74
CA MET A 22 -12.44 15.94 26.42
C MET A 22 -12.62 15.68 27.92
N ASN A 23 -13.80 15.98 28.50
CA ASN A 23 -14.14 15.50 29.83
C ASN A 23 -14.29 13.96 29.81
N PRO A 24 -13.44 13.21 30.56
CA PRO A 24 -13.42 11.75 30.57
C PRO A 24 -14.75 11.10 31.00
N SER A 25 -15.56 11.79 31.81
CA SER A 25 -16.86 11.28 32.26
C SER A 25 -18.01 11.57 31.29
N CYS A 26 -17.77 12.33 30.22
CA CYS A 26 -18.80 12.75 29.27
C CYS A 26 -18.70 12.01 27.93
N GLU A 27 -17.53 12.04 27.28
CA GLU A 27 -17.25 11.43 25.96
C GLU A 27 -18.25 11.73 24.83
N LYS A 28 -19.12 12.73 25.01
CA LYS A 28 -20.18 13.07 24.05
C LYS A 28 -19.57 13.46 22.71
N GLU A 29 -20.16 12.96 21.62
CA GLU A 29 -19.78 13.35 20.27
C GLU A 29 -20.03 14.84 20.04
N LEU A 30 -19.02 15.52 19.52
CA LEU A 30 -19.02 16.97 19.31
C LEU A 30 -19.25 17.36 17.86
N LEU A 31 -18.83 16.51 16.92
CA LEU A 31 -18.99 16.73 15.49
C LEU A 31 -20.26 16.04 15.01
N LEU A 32 -21.32 16.81 14.76
CA LEU A 32 -22.64 16.30 14.44
C LEU A 32 -23.06 16.75 13.05
N THR A 33 -23.78 15.88 12.34
CA THR A 33 -24.27 16.14 10.98
C THR A 33 -25.06 17.45 10.86
N ASN A 34 -25.75 17.84 11.93
CA ASN A 34 -26.68 18.98 11.99
C ASN A 34 -26.13 20.20 12.76
N GLY A 35 -24.82 20.28 12.97
CA GLY A 35 -24.15 21.42 13.59
C GLY A 35 -23.30 20.99 14.77
N ASP A 36 -22.01 21.30 14.68
CA ASP A 36 -21.04 20.93 15.69
C ASP A 36 -21.31 21.69 17.00
N ILE A 37 -21.27 20.97 18.11
CA ILE A 37 -21.49 21.53 19.46
C ILE A 37 -20.17 21.71 20.20
N ALA A 38 -19.05 21.66 19.49
CA ALA A 38 -17.71 21.77 20.05
C ALA A 38 -17.44 23.21 20.51
N GLU A 39 -17.17 23.39 21.80
CA GLU A 39 -16.79 24.67 22.39
C GLU A 39 -15.32 24.62 22.85
N LYS A 40 -14.57 25.69 22.54
CA LYS A 40 -13.15 25.84 22.90
C LYS A 40 -13.05 26.63 24.18
N ALA A 41 -12.54 26.01 25.25
CA ALA A 41 -12.37 26.63 26.55
C ALA A 41 -10.89 26.95 26.80
N HIS A 42 -10.62 28.08 27.43
CA HIS A 42 -9.32 28.40 28.01
C HIS A 42 -9.23 27.75 29.39
N ILE A 43 -8.19 26.93 29.63
CA ILE A 43 -8.00 26.27 30.93
C ILE A 43 -7.66 27.33 31.99
N THR A 44 -6.68 28.17 31.71
CA THR A 44 -6.42 29.39 32.49
C THR A 44 -7.00 30.58 31.70
N PRO A 45 -7.84 31.44 32.31
CA PRO A 45 -8.55 32.49 31.60
C PRO A 45 -7.68 33.36 30.71
N HIS A 46 -8.15 33.65 29.49
CA HIS A 46 -7.43 34.53 28.56
C HIS A 46 -7.28 35.95 29.11
N SER A 47 -8.19 36.43 29.97
CA SER A 47 -8.06 37.74 30.63
C SER A 47 -6.77 37.86 31.44
N ASP A 48 -6.26 36.73 31.94
CA ASP A 48 -5.20 36.69 32.94
C ASP A 48 -3.84 36.44 32.28
N THR A 49 -3.83 35.69 31.17
CA THR A 49 -2.60 35.20 30.52
C THR A 49 -2.43 35.64 29.07
N ALA A 50 -3.52 36.01 28.40
CA ALA A 50 -3.60 36.14 26.95
C ALA A 50 -3.04 34.91 26.18
N ASP A 51 -3.03 33.74 26.82
CA ASP A 51 -2.41 32.52 26.28
C ASP A 51 -3.40 31.71 25.43
N ASN A 52 -3.17 31.71 24.11
CA ASN A 52 -3.88 30.88 23.13
C ASN A 52 -3.08 29.63 22.72
N SER A 53 -2.13 29.20 23.55
CA SER A 53 -1.36 27.98 23.31
C SER A 53 -2.27 26.75 23.32
N PHE A 54 -1.84 25.72 22.60
CA PHE A 54 -2.54 24.43 22.60
C PHE A 54 -2.67 23.83 24.00
N GLU A 55 -1.65 23.96 24.85
CA GLU A 55 -1.67 23.43 26.22
C GLU A 55 -2.64 24.18 27.14
N ASN A 56 -3.01 25.43 26.82
CA ASN A 56 -3.99 26.21 27.57
C ASN A 56 -5.42 26.12 27.02
N LEU A 57 -5.68 25.28 26.02
CA LEU A 57 -6.98 25.13 25.40
C LEU A 57 -7.49 23.70 25.48
N ILE A 58 -8.81 23.54 25.58
CA ILE A 58 -9.50 22.24 25.61
C ILE A 58 -10.82 22.30 24.81
N LEU A 59 -11.25 21.16 24.26
CA LEU A 59 -12.51 21.04 23.51
C LEU A 59 -13.60 20.33 24.33
N LEU A 60 -14.72 21.00 24.58
CA LEU A 60 -15.80 20.52 25.44
C LEU A 60 -17.16 20.62 24.74
N CYS A 61 -18.16 19.88 25.24
CA CYS A 61 -19.56 20.13 24.88
C CYS A 61 -20.11 21.32 25.69
N PRO A 62 -21.26 21.92 25.30
CA PRO A 62 -21.74 23.15 25.93
C PRO A 62 -22.04 23.00 27.42
N ASN A 63 -22.46 21.79 27.85
CA ASN A 63 -22.72 21.50 29.26
C ASN A 63 -21.43 21.45 30.08
N CYS A 64 -20.41 20.72 29.59
CA CYS A 64 -19.12 20.64 30.29
C CYS A 64 -18.42 21.99 30.30
N HIS A 65 -18.50 22.75 29.20
CA HIS A 65 -17.97 24.10 29.12
C HIS A 65 -18.65 25.04 30.13
N THR A 66 -19.98 25.07 30.17
CA THR A 66 -20.74 25.87 31.14
C THR A 66 -20.40 25.50 32.58
N ASN A 67 -20.28 24.20 32.87
CA ASN A 67 -19.92 23.74 34.20
C ASN A 67 -18.52 24.15 34.63
N PHE A 68 -17.57 24.18 33.70
CA PHE A 68 -16.23 24.67 33.94
C PHE A 68 -16.20 26.20 34.11
N ASP A 69 -16.64 26.95 33.10
CA ASP A 69 -16.50 28.41 33.05
C ASP A 69 -17.40 29.15 34.03
N LYS A 70 -18.66 28.70 34.22
CA LYS A 70 -19.67 29.46 34.98
C LYS A 70 -19.97 28.88 36.34
N ASN A 71 -20.02 27.55 36.43
CA ASN A 71 -20.43 26.88 37.67
C ASN A 71 -19.24 26.53 38.57
N SER A 72 -18.00 26.74 38.11
CA SER A 72 -16.78 26.36 38.83
C SER A 72 -16.81 24.91 39.31
N ALA A 73 -17.45 24.03 38.54
CA ALA A 73 -17.65 22.63 38.91
C ALA A 73 -16.35 21.80 38.79
N PHE A 74 -15.35 22.35 38.10
CA PHE A 74 -14.04 21.73 37.89
C PHE A 74 -12.95 22.79 38.01
N THR A 75 -11.80 22.40 38.54
CA THR A 75 -10.60 23.23 38.68
C THR A 75 -9.75 23.20 37.43
N GLU A 76 -8.89 24.21 37.23
CA GLU A 76 -7.94 24.23 36.11
C GLU A 76 -7.05 22.98 36.07
N ASN A 77 -6.58 22.52 37.22
CA ASN A 77 -5.74 21.33 37.33
C ASN A 77 -6.48 20.06 36.88
N GLU A 78 -7.74 19.89 37.27
CA GLU A 78 -8.56 18.76 36.79
C GLU A 78 -8.72 18.79 35.27
N VAL A 79 -8.98 19.97 34.69
CA VAL A 79 -9.10 20.12 33.24
C VAL A 79 -7.78 19.88 32.51
N ARG A 80 -6.63 20.27 33.07
CA ARG A 80 -5.30 19.89 32.54
C ARG A 80 -5.11 18.37 32.55
N MET A 81 -5.51 17.71 33.64
CA MET A 81 -5.46 16.25 33.75
C MET A 81 -6.33 15.54 32.70
N TRP A 82 -7.48 16.12 32.33
CA TRP A 82 -8.33 15.56 31.27
C TRP A 82 -7.63 15.47 29.92
N LYS A 83 -6.78 16.45 29.57
CA LYS A 83 -5.97 16.36 28.34
C LYS A 83 -5.00 15.19 28.39
N GLU A 84 -4.32 15.01 29.51
CA GLU A 84 -3.40 13.88 29.69
C GLU A 84 -4.11 12.54 29.67
N GLU A 85 -5.26 12.44 30.33
CA GLU A 85 -6.09 11.24 30.34
C GLU A 85 -6.59 10.93 28.93
N ARG A 86 -7.04 11.94 28.19
CA ARG A 86 -7.45 11.78 26.79
C ARG A 86 -6.30 11.25 25.93
N ARG A 87 -5.10 11.82 26.05
CA ARG A 87 -3.91 11.33 25.33
C ARG A 87 -3.60 9.86 25.67
N LYS A 88 -3.73 9.46 26.93
CA LYS A 88 -3.57 8.06 27.38
C LYS A 88 -4.66 7.15 26.82
N GLN A 89 -5.93 7.55 26.91
CA GLN A 89 -7.07 6.82 26.35
C GLN A 89 -6.91 6.62 24.84
N LEU A 90 -6.58 7.66 24.09
CA LEU A 90 -6.35 7.55 22.65
C LEU A 90 -5.18 6.64 22.33
N SER A 91 -4.09 6.78 23.08
CA SER A 91 -2.94 5.88 22.94
C SER A 91 -3.32 4.44 23.21
N GLN A 92 -4.25 4.15 24.14
CA GLN A 92 -4.72 2.80 24.47
C GLN A 92 -5.74 2.26 23.46
N ILE A 93 -6.75 3.06 23.06
CA ILE A 93 -7.78 2.69 22.08
C ILE A 93 -7.12 2.35 20.74
N PHE A 94 -6.15 3.16 20.33
CA PHE A 94 -5.39 2.96 19.10
C PHE A 94 -4.03 2.27 19.35
N ALA A 95 -3.81 1.69 20.56
CA ALA A 95 -2.70 0.75 20.81
C ALA A 95 -2.96 -0.64 20.19
N GLN A 96 -4.04 -0.79 19.42
CA GLN A 96 -4.37 -2.06 18.80
C GLN A 96 -3.22 -2.50 17.89
N LYS A 97 -2.47 -3.49 18.39
CA LYS A 97 -1.51 -4.24 17.60
C LYS A 97 -2.26 -5.34 16.89
N PHE A 98 -2.16 -5.36 15.59
CA PHE A 98 -2.65 -6.44 14.77
C PHE A 98 -1.55 -7.48 14.60
N ASN A 99 -1.97 -8.75 14.57
CA ASN A 99 -1.04 -9.85 14.33
C ASN A 99 -0.76 -10.06 12.85
N THR A 100 -1.62 -9.53 11.97
CA THR A 100 -1.54 -9.73 10.52
C THR A 100 -1.90 -8.44 9.79
N PHE A 101 -1.36 -8.28 8.58
CA PHE A 101 -1.60 -7.10 7.75
C PHE A 101 -3.08 -6.99 7.35
N GLU A 102 -3.75 -8.11 7.10
CA GLU A 102 -5.17 -8.13 6.71
C GLU A 102 -6.03 -7.47 7.78
N LYS A 103 -5.82 -7.76 9.07
CA LYS A 103 -6.59 -7.11 10.15
C LYS A 103 -6.30 -5.61 10.27
N LEU A 104 -5.07 -5.20 9.98
CA LEU A 104 -4.73 -3.77 9.93
C LEU A 104 -5.43 -3.10 8.74
N GLU A 105 -5.38 -3.73 7.57
CA GLU A 105 -6.04 -3.28 6.35
C GLU A 105 -7.54 -3.09 6.55
N GLU A 106 -8.21 -4.04 7.22
CA GLU A 106 -9.64 -3.94 7.56
C GLU A 106 -9.99 -2.71 8.39
N ALA A 107 -9.08 -2.27 9.27
CA ALA A 107 -9.27 -1.09 10.09
C ALA A 107 -8.89 0.22 9.37
N VAL A 108 -7.87 0.17 8.52
CA VAL A 108 -7.28 1.35 7.86
C VAL A 108 -8.02 1.72 6.58
N LYS A 109 -8.39 0.74 5.76
CA LYS A 109 -8.97 0.92 4.42
C LYS A 109 -10.21 1.83 4.43
N PRO A 110 -11.21 1.65 5.32
CA PRO A 110 -12.40 2.52 5.33
C PRO A 110 -12.06 3.98 5.70
N ILE A 111 -11.02 4.20 6.51
CA ILE A 111 -10.60 5.54 6.92
C ILE A 111 -9.93 6.27 5.75
N LEU A 112 -9.10 5.56 4.98
CA LEU A 112 -8.48 6.07 3.75
C LEU A 112 -9.55 6.38 2.68
N GLU A 113 -10.53 5.49 2.47
CA GLU A 113 -11.66 5.70 1.54
C GLU A 113 -12.46 6.96 1.89
N GLU A 114 -12.77 7.16 3.17
CA GLU A 114 -13.50 8.34 3.63
C GLU A 114 -12.68 9.62 3.38
N ASN A 115 -11.38 9.62 3.71
CA ASN A 115 -10.50 10.76 3.45
C ASN A 115 -10.41 11.10 1.96
N LYS A 116 -10.22 10.08 1.11
CA LYS A 116 -10.18 10.23 -0.34
C LYS A 116 -11.48 10.81 -0.88
N THR A 117 -12.61 10.26 -0.46
CA THR A 117 -13.95 10.72 -0.86
C THR A 117 -14.17 12.19 -0.48
N ILE A 118 -13.76 12.61 0.73
CA ILE A 118 -13.88 14.00 1.17
C ILE A 118 -12.97 14.91 0.33
N TYR A 119 -11.72 14.51 0.12
CA TYR A 119 -10.74 15.27 -0.65
C TYR A 119 -11.21 15.50 -2.09
N GLU A 120 -11.62 14.44 -2.78
CA GLU A 120 -12.08 14.52 -4.17
C GLU A 120 -13.37 15.34 -4.32
N ASN A 121 -14.32 15.17 -3.41
CA ASN A 121 -15.62 15.84 -3.55
C ASN A 121 -15.63 17.29 -3.11
N TYR A 122 -14.78 17.68 -2.17
CA TYR A 122 -14.87 19.01 -1.56
C TYR A 122 -13.63 19.88 -1.80
N TYR A 123 -12.44 19.30 -1.85
CA TYR A 123 -11.22 20.05 -2.17
C TYR A 123 -11.03 20.15 -3.68
N LEU A 124 -10.91 19.03 -4.41
CA LEU A 124 -10.63 19.04 -5.85
C LEU A 124 -11.73 19.71 -6.68
N LYS A 125 -13.00 19.57 -6.28
CA LYS A 125 -14.14 20.26 -6.92
C LYS A 125 -14.24 21.75 -6.59
N GLY A 126 -13.30 22.30 -5.82
CA GLY A 126 -13.21 23.74 -5.54
C GLY A 126 -14.39 24.27 -4.73
N ASN A 127 -14.78 23.58 -3.64
CA ASN A 127 -15.83 24.06 -2.73
C ASN A 127 -15.27 24.41 -1.33
N PRO A 128 -14.66 25.60 -1.15
CA PRO A 128 -13.99 25.97 0.10
C PRO A 128 -14.90 25.94 1.33
N LYS A 129 -16.19 26.28 1.18
CA LYS A 129 -17.14 26.29 2.29
C LYS A 129 -17.42 24.89 2.83
N LEU A 130 -17.67 23.93 1.93
CA LEU A 130 -17.89 22.54 2.33
C LEU A 130 -16.58 21.88 2.77
N TRP A 131 -15.47 22.18 2.11
CA TRP A 131 -14.15 21.71 2.51
C TRP A 131 -13.81 22.08 3.96
N LYS A 132 -14.08 23.32 4.37
CA LYS A 132 -13.88 23.75 5.77
C LYS A 132 -14.72 22.96 6.77
N LYS A 133 -15.93 22.52 6.36
CA LYS A 133 -16.81 21.69 7.21
C LYS A 133 -16.28 20.25 7.34
N PHE A 134 -15.82 19.63 6.25
CA PHE A 134 -15.36 18.24 6.26
C PHE A 134 -13.87 18.07 6.59
N GLU A 135 -13.11 19.16 6.64
CA GLU A 135 -11.71 19.17 7.09
C GLU A 135 -11.53 18.55 8.46
N GLU A 136 -12.41 18.89 9.41
CA GLU A 136 -12.32 18.39 10.77
C GLU A 136 -12.35 16.87 10.78
N LYS A 137 -13.17 16.27 9.90
CA LYS A 137 -13.26 14.83 9.73
C LYS A 137 -11.96 14.22 9.20
N ILE A 138 -11.29 14.85 8.22
CA ILE A 138 -9.97 14.41 7.75
C ILE A 138 -8.94 14.48 8.88
N LEU A 139 -8.95 15.54 9.69
CA LEU A 139 -8.01 15.66 10.81
C LEU A 139 -8.17 14.53 11.83
N LEU A 140 -9.43 14.17 12.13
CA LEU A 140 -9.74 13.03 12.98
C LEU A 140 -9.22 11.72 12.38
N ASN A 141 -9.53 11.48 11.12
CA ASN A 141 -9.12 10.27 10.41
C ASN A 141 -7.60 10.16 10.29
N ASN A 142 -6.91 11.26 10.00
CA ASN A 142 -5.46 11.33 9.96
C ASN A 142 -4.82 10.95 11.29
N GLN A 143 -5.36 11.43 12.41
CA GLN A 143 -4.85 11.02 13.73
C GLN A 143 -5.07 9.52 13.99
N ARG A 144 -6.22 8.97 13.58
CA ARG A 144 -6.49 7.52 13.69
C ARG A 144 -5.49 6.72 12.87
N LEU A 145 -5.30 7.11 11.60
CA LEU A 145 -4.32 6.49 10.69
C LEU A 145 -2.91 6.55 11.29
N LYS A 146 -2.46 7.72 11.74
CA LYS A 146 -1.14 7.90 12.35
C LYS A 146 -0.93 6.93 13.51
N LEU A 147 -1.89 6.81 14.43
CA LEU A 147 -1.78 5.93 15.59
C LEU A 147 -1.75 4.45 15.19
N LEU A 148 -2.68 4.02 14.33
CA LEU A 148 -2.76 2.63 13.86
C LEU A 148 -1.49 2.22 13.11
N LEU A 149 -1.02 3.03 12.17
CA LEU A 149 0.13 2.72 11.33
C LEU A 149 1.43 2.74 12.14
N SER A 150 1.63 3.75 13.00
CA SER A 150 2.83 3.87 13.83
C SER A 150 2.99 2.70 14.80
N ARG A 151 1.89 2.12 15.29
CA ARG A 151 1.91 0.97 16.21
C ARG A 151 2.09 -0.37 15.51
N ASN A 152 1.82 -0.43 14.21
CA ASN A 152 1.83 -1.64 13.41
C ASN A 152 2.89 -1.63 12.29
N ARG A 153 3.94 -0.80 12.44
CA ARG A 153 5.04 -0.66 11.47
C ARG A 153 5.67 -1.99 11.05
N ASN A 154 5.70 -2.98 11.94
CA ASN A 154 6.25 -4.31 11.67
C ASN A 154 5.43 -5.14 10.65
N LEU A 155 4.23 -4.70 10.30
CA LEU A 155 3.39 -5.37 9.29
C LEU A 155 3.66 -4.87 7.87
N PHE A 156 4.56 -3.90 7.69
CA PHE A 156 4.94 -3.39 6.38
C PHE A 156 6.30 -3.90 5.96
N GLN A 157 6.44 -4.10 4.66
CA GLN A 157 7.69 -4.49 4.05
C GLN A 157 8.74 -3.37 4.22
N LYS A 158 9.93 -3.74 4.71
CA LYS A 158 11.08 -2.85 4.83
C LYS A 158 12.14 -3.21 3.79
N HIS A 159 12.71 -2.18 3.15
CA HIS A 159 13.87 -2.27 2.28
C HIS A 159 14.91 -1.21 2.69
N ASP A 160 16.18 -1.41 2.31
CA ASP A 160 17.26 -0.46 2.61
C ASP A 160 17.17 0.80 1.73
N GLU A 161 16.77 0.63 0.47
CA GLU A 161 16.42 1.73 -0.42
C GLU A 161 14.94 2.10 -0.24
N GLU A 162 14.67 3.36 0.14
CA GLU A 162 13.34 3.85 0.52
C GLU A 162 12.30 3.69 -0.60
N ILE A 163 12.71 3.88 -1.87
CA ILE A 163 11.83 3.74 -3.04
C ILE A 163 11.24 2.33 -3.20
N TYR A 164 11.86 1.33 -2.57
CA TYR A 164 11.39 -0.05 -2.59
C TYR A 164 10.84 -0.49 -1.23
N SER A 165 10.52 0.44 -0.33
CA SER A 165 10.05 0.13 1.02
C SER A 165 8.63 0.65 1.25
N ASN A 166 7.68 -0.26 1.41
CA ASN A 166 6.32 0.13 1.82
C ASN A 166 6.32 0.79 3.22
N LEU A 167 7.20 0.38 4.12
CA LEU A 167 7.37 1.04 5.41
C LEU A 167 7.80 2.51 5.28
N ALA A 168 8.68 2.84 4.33
CA ALA A 168 9.07 4.22 4.07
C ALA A 168 7.89 5.04 3.55
N THR A 169 7.07 4.49 2.65
CA THR A 169 5.80 5.12 2.21
C THR A 169 4.86 5.41 3.39
N ILE A 170 4.74 4.48 4.34
CA ILE A 170 3.93 4.70 5.55
C ILE A 170 4.52 5.78 6.46
N ASP A 171 5.84 5.81 6.62
CA ASP A 171 6.51 6.85 7.41
C ASP A 171 6.34 8.24 6.74
N GLN A 172 6.37 8.31 5.40
CA GLN A 172 6.04 9.53 4.64
C GLN A 172 4.59 9.98 4.86
N LEU A 173 3.62 9.04 4.91
CA LEU A 173 2.24 9.39 5.24
C LEU A 173 2.13 9.98 6.65
N VAL A 174 2.86 9.44 7.62
CA VAL A 174 2.89 9.98 8.98
C VAL A 174 3.44 11.41 8.99
N GLN A 175 4.51 11.68 8.24
CA GLN A 175 5.03 13.03 8.08
C GLN A 175 4.04 13.96 7.37
N HIS A 176 3.38 13.48 6.30
CA HIS A 176 2.33 14.21 5.61
C HIS A 176 1.21 14.62 6.58
N ILE A 177 0.76 13.72 7.46
CA ILE A 177 -0.28 13.99 8.46
C ILE A 177 0.15 15.11 9.42
N ASP A 178 1.42 15.11 9.84
CA ASP A 178 1.96 16.15 10.73
C ASP A 178 2.10 17.50 10.03
N GLU A 179 2.59 17.54 8.79
CA GLU A 179 2.63 18.78 8.00
C GLU A 179 1.22 19.30 7.67
N PHE A 180 0.28 18.38 7.37
CA PHE A 180 -1.09 18.73 7.02
C PHE A 180 -1.76 19.55 8.12
N TYR A 181 -1.49 19.17 9.35
CA TYR A 181 -1.98 19.79 10.55
C TYR A 181 -1.44 21.21 10.79
N ASP A 182 -0.16 21.43 10.49
CA ASP A 182 0.54 22.67 10.85
C ASP A 182 0.43 23.80 9.81
N THR A 183 0.18 23.50 8.52
CA THR A 183 0.56 24.43 7.40
C THR A 183 -0.58 24.98 6.51
N ARG A 184 -1.85 24.79 6.85
CA ARG A 184 -2.98 25.04 5.93
C ARG A 184 -3.60 26.45 6.00
N GLU A 185 -2.86 27.48 5.58
CA GLU A 185 -3.42 28.72 4.99
C GLU A 185 -2.94 28.84 3.52
N ASP A 186 -3.29 29.91 2.77
CA ASP A 186 -2.96 30.13 1.33
C ASP A 186 -1.47 29.98 0.95
N ASN A 187 -0.63 29.73 1.95
CA ASN A 187 0.74 29.31 1.86
C ASN A 187 0.87 27.79 1.64
N GLU A 188 -0.14 27.10 1.10
CA GLU A 188 -0.09 25.65 0.73
C GLU A 188 1.17 25.29 -0.08
N LYS A 189 1.80 26.28 -0.74
CA LYS A 189 3.10 26.21 -1.42
C LYS A 189 4.32 25.93 -0.51
N ILE A 190 4.17 25.85 0.82
CA ILE A 190 5.28 25.61 1.77
C ILE A 190 5.38 24.13 2.19
N ARG A 191 4.35 23.31 1.93
CA ARG A 191 4.41 21.88 2.27
C ARG A 191 5.47 21.19 1.45
N THR A 192 6.30 20.42 2.14
CA THR A 192 7.37 19.64 1.49
C THR A 192 6.88 18.21 1.23
N VAL A 193 5.97 17.69 2.08
CA VAL A 193 5.47 16.32 1.97
C VAL A 193 4.00 16.27 1.59
N LEU A 194 3.75 15.82 0.36
CA LEU A 194 2.42 15.53 -0.17
C LEU A 194 1.92 14.15 0.28
N PHE A 195 0.65 13.87 0.04
CA PHE A 195 0.08 12.56 0.32
C PHE A 195 0.73 11.51 -0.60
N PRO A 196 1.34 10.44 -0.06
CA PRO A 196 1.92 9.37 -0.87
C PRO A 196 0.81 8.49 -1.46
N GLU A 197 0.56 8.60 -2.76
CA GLU A 197 -0.50 7.88 -3.47
C GLU A 197 -0.33 6.35 -3.38
N GLU A 198 0.90 5.87 -3.22
CA GLU A 198 1.26 4.46 -3.07
C GLU A 198 0.61 3.83 -1.82
N VAL A 199 0.20 4.64 -0.83
CA VAL A 199 -0.59 4.16 0.31
C VAL A 199 -1.91 3.54 -0.15
N ASN A 200 -2.57 4.16 -1.14
CA ASN A 200 -3.82 3.63 -1.67
C ASN A 200 -3.60 2.25 -2.31
N SER A 201 -2.49 2.06 -3.01
CA SER A 201 -2.09 0.76 -3.58
C SER A 201 -1.83 -0.26 -2.49
N ILE A 202 -1.03 0.07 -1.47
CA ILE A 202 -0.71 -0.84 -0.36
C ILE A 202 -1.98 -1.42 0.29
N PHE A 203 -3.05 -0.63 0.41
CA PHE A 203 -4.36 -1.02 0.99
C PHE A 203 -5.44 -1.39 -0.05
N GLY A 204 -5.06 -1.61 -1.31
CA GLY A 204 -5.96 -2.09 -2.36
C GLY A 204 -7.13 -1.15 -2.66
N LEU A 205 -6.89 0.15 -2.63
CA LEU A 205 -7.84 1.21 -2.97
C LEU A 205 -7.72 1.67 -4.41
N GLU A 206 -6.49 1.99 -4.82
CA GLU A 206 -6.15 2.38 -6.19
C GLU A 206 -4.79 1.82 -6.54
N PRO A 207 -4.63 1.19 -7.72
CA PRO A 207 -3.36 0.62 -8.12
C PRO A 207 -2.33 1.73 -8.40
N CYS A 208 -1.06 1.42 -8.13
CA CYS A 208 0.08 2.26 -8.48
C CYS A 208 1.02 1.48 -9.40
N HIS A 209 0.99 1.81 -10.70
CA HIS A 209 1.68 1.07 -11.73
C HIS A 209 3.15 1.52 -11.89
N GLU A 210 4.06 0.96 -11.10
CA GLU A 210 5.51 1.25 -11.17
C GLU A 210 6.30 0.16 -11.93
N GLY A 211 5.61 -0.90 -12.36
CA GLY A 211 6.18 -2.04 -13.08
C GLY A 211 6.17 -3.34 -12.27
N MET A 212 6.45 -4.45 -12.95
CA MET A 212 6.44 -5.77 -12.29
C MET A 212 7.70 -5.98 -11.44
N ILE A 213 7.52 -6.53 -10.24
CA ILE A 213 8.64 -7.05 -9.46
C ILE A 213 9.25 -8.24 -10.23
N PRO A 214 10.56 -8.24 -10.51
CA PRO A 214 11.12 -9.08 -11.56
C PRO A 214 11.16 -10.59 -11.28
N SER A 215 10.75 -11.12 -10.12
CA SER A 215 10.94 -12.57 -9.84
C SER A 215 9.69 -13.39 -10.16
N VAL A 216 9.80 -14.29 -11.14
CA VAL A 216 8.80 -15.33 -11.39
C VAL A 216 8.65 -16.25 -10.17
N GLU A 217 9.76 -16.57 -9.50
CA GLU A 217 9.78 -17.46 -8.34
C GLU A 217 9.03 -16.86 -7.14
N ALA A 218 9.04 -15.53 -6.99
CA ALA A 218 8.26 -14.83 -5.99
C ALA A 218 6.75 -14.93 -6.29
N LEU A 219 6.36 -14.82 -7.56
CA LEU A 219 4.98 -15.00 -8.00
C LEU A 219 4.50 -16.43 -7.82
N GLU A 220 5.29 -17.43 -8.21
CA GLU A 220 5.01 -18.87 -7.96
C GLU A 220 4.82 -19.15 -6.47
N CYS A 221 5.68 -18.59 -5.61
CA CYS A 221 5.52 -18.70 -4.16
C CYS A 221 4.21 -18.10 -3.66
N LEU A 222 3.83 -16.92 -4.18
CA LEU A 222 2.57 -16.28 -3.80
C LEU A 222 1.37 -17.13 -4.23
N ILE A 223 1.38 -17.62 -5.48
CA ILE A 223 0.33 -18.51 -5.99
C ILE A 223 0.21 -19.76 -5.11
N GLY A 224 1.32 -20.43 -4.82
CA GLY A 224 1.33 -21.61 -3.94
C GLY A 224 0.81 -21.31 -2.54
N SER A 225 1.13 -20.14 -1.99
CA SER A 225 0.61 -19.69 -0.68
C SER A 225 -0.91 -19.47 -0.72
N LEU A 226 -1.41 -18.83 -1.78
CA LEU A 226 -2.84 -18.59 -1.97
C LEU A 226 -3.61 -19.89 -2.24
N GLN A 227 -3.02 -20.85 -2.98
CA GLN A 227 -3.60 -22.17 -3.20
C GLN A 227 -3.72 -22.95 -1.89
N LYS A 228 -2.68 -22.93 -1.04
CA LYS A 228 -2.69 -23.57 0.27
C LYS A 228 -3.80 -23.03 1.19
N ASP A 229 -4.10 -21.74 1.07
CA ASP A 229 -5.17 -21.08 1.81
C ASP A 229 -6.56 -21.20 1.14
N ASN A 230 -6.68 -21.94 0.03
CA ASN A 230 -7.89 -22.02 -0.81
C ASN A 230 -8.41 -20.64 -1.27
N LYS A 231 -7.50 -19.70 -1.51
CA LYS A 231 -7.81 -18.34 -1.98
C LYS A 231 -7.51 -18.12 -3.46
N PHE A 232 -6.58 -18.88 -4.04
CA PHE A 232 -6.20 -18.68 -5.45
C PHE A 232 -7.37 -18.98 -6.41
N ILE A 233 -7.56 -18.13 -7.42
CA ILE A 233 -8.59 -18.31 -8.46
C ILE A 233 -7.94 -18.48 -9.83
N GLU A 234 -7.19 -17.48 -10.30
CA GLU A 234 -6.54 -17.52 -11.61
C GLU A 234 -5.31 -16.61 -11.68
N ILE A 235 -4.47 -16.85 -12.68
CA ILE A 235 -3.32 -16.01 -13.05
C ILE A 235 -3.36 -15.83 -14.56
N THR A 236 -3.24 -14.58 -15.01
CA THR A 236 -3.22 -14.24 -16.43
C THR A 236 -1.88 -13.60 -16.77
N LEU A 237 -1.10 -14.28 -17.61
CA LEU A 237 0.15 -13.81 -18.20
C LEU A 237 0.00 -13.73 -19.71
N GLY A 238 0.92 -13.03 -20.36
CA GLY A 238 0.92 -12.84 -21.81
C GLY A 238 0.00 -11.73 -22.30
N ILE A 239 -0.30 -10.76 -21.45
CA ILE A 239 -1.10 -9.57 -21.79
C ILE A 239 -0.36 -8.30 -21.39
N GLU A 240 -0.91 -7.12 -21.75
CA GLU A 240 -0.32 -5.81 -21.42
C GLU A 240 -0.17 -5.61 -19.90
N ASP A 241 -1.25 -5.84 -19.17
CA ASP A 241 -1.30 -5.70 -17.71
C ASP A 241 -1.66 -7.06 -17.09
N PRO A 242 -0.67 -7.95 -16.88
CA PRO A 242 -0.92 -9.26 -16.30
C PRO A 242 -1.42 -9.12 -14.86
N PHE A 243 -2.25 -10.06 -14.42
CA PHE A 243 -2.91 -9.98 -13.11
C PHE A 243 -3.10 -11.35 -12.48
N ILE A 244 -3.23 -11.36 -11.16
CA ILE A 244 -3.66 -12.51 -10.37
C ILE A 244 -5.04 -12.23 -9.76
N VAL A 245 -5.91 -13.24 -9.73
CA VAL A 245 -7.19 -13.18 -9.03
C VAL A 245 -7.17 -14.12 -7.84
N TYR A 246 -7.61 -13.61 -6.69
CA TYR A 246 -7.74 -14.38 -5.47
C TYR A 246 -8.98 -13.97 -4.69
N LYS A 247 -9.43 -14.86 -3.80
CA LYS A 247 -10.54 -14.63 -2.90
C LYS A 247 -10.05 -13.92 -1.63
N GLU A 248 -10.72 -12.83 -1.31
CA GLU A 248 -10.55 -12.13 -0.04
C GLU A 248 -11.93 -11.99 0.60
N ARG A 249 -12.14 -12.70 1.72
CA ARG A 249 -13.45 -12.85 2.38
C ARG A 249 -14.50 -13.38 1.38
N ASP A 250 -15.53 -12.60 1.07
CA ASP A 250 -16.61 -12.96 0.14
C ASP A 250 -16.44 -12.34 -1.26
N ASN A 251 -15.35 -11.58 -1.49
CA ASN A 251 -15.09 -10.90 -2.75
C ASN A 251 -13.93 -11.54 -3.51
N PHE A 252 -13.90 -11.28 -4.81
CA PHE A 252 -12.76 -11.56 -5.68
C PHE A 252 -11.94 -10.28 -5.86
N VAL A 253 -10.63 -10.40 -5.66
CA VAL A 253 -9.67 -9.32 -5.86
C VAL A 253 -8.89 -9.62 -7.13
N LEU A 254 -8.99 -8.71 -8.10
CA LEU A 254 -8.09 -8.67 -9.26
C LEU A 254 -6.92 -7.76 -8.93
N LEU A 255 -5.72 -8.32 -8.89
CA LEU A 255 -4.49 -7.60 -8.59
C LEU A 255 -3.57 -7.61 -9.80
N SER A 256 -3.40 -6.44 -10.41
CA SER A 256 -2.38 -6.24 -11.44
C SER A 256 -1.00 -6.55 -10.87
N LEU A 257 -0.17 -7.29 -11.63
CA LEU A 257 1.21 -7.57 -11.26
C LEU A 257 2.11 -6.33 -11.37
N SER A 258 1.63 -5.29 -12.05
CA SER A 258 2.30 -3.99 -12.13
C SER A 258 1.92 -3.03 -11.00
N ASP A 259 0.93 -3.38 -10.15
CA ASP A 259 0.60 -2.68 -8.91
C ASP A 259 1.66 -2.96 -7.83
N THR A 260 2.82 -2.33 -8.00
CA THR A 260 4.06 -2.71 -7.34
C THR A 260 3.99 -2.61 -5.82
N PRO A 261 3.45 -1.55 -5.20
CA PRO A 261 3.37 -1.46 -3.74
C PRO A 261 2.49 -2.55 -3.12
N ARG A 262 1.37 -2.89 -3.76
CA ARG A 262 0.48 -3.98 -3.31
C ARG A 262 1.12 -5.35 -3.49
N ILE A 263 1.71 -5.64 -4.65
CA ILE A 263 2.44 -6.91 -4.88
C ILE A 263 3.59 -7.07 -3.88
N ARG A 264 4.34 -6.00 -3.63
CA ARG A 264 5.42 -5.97 -2.63
C ARG A 264 4.91 -6.31 -1.23
N GLN A 265 3.76 -5.74 -0.85
CA GLN A 265 3.12 -6.05 0.42
C GLN A 265 2.67 -7.51 0.50
N MET A 266 2.10 -8.05 -0.58
CA MET A 266 1.68 -9.46 -0.65
C MET A 266 2.86 -10.42 -0.53
N TYR A 267 3.97 -10.15 -1.24
CA TYR A 267 5.20 -10.94 -1.09
C TYR A 267 5.77 -10.89 0.32
N PHE A 268 5.66 -9.75 1.01
CA PHE A 268 6.07 -9.65 2.40
C PHE A 268 5.20 -10.51 3.33
N VAL A 269 3.88 -10.35 3.24
CA VAL A 269 2.90 -11.07 4.08
C VAL A 269 3.03 -12.58 3.92
N HIS A 270 3.19 -13.05 2.68
CA HIS A 270 3.31 -14.48 2.37
C HIS A 270 4.76 -15.00 2.42
N LYS A 271 5.75 -14.17 2.78
CA LYS A 271 7.18 -14.54 2.84
C LYS A 271 7.73 -15.08 1.50
N CYS A 272 7.32 -14.43 0.42
CA CYS A 272 7.58 -14.84 -0.96
C CYS A 272 8.63 -14.00 -1.68
N PHE A 273 9.40 -13.16 -1.00
CA PHE A 273 10.61 -12.61 -1.62
C PHE A 273 11.60 -13.73 -1.95
N LYS A 274 11.87 -13.89 -3.25
CA LYS A 274 12.82 -14.85 -3.79
C LYS A 274 13.90 -14.12 -4.58
N LYS A 275 15.07 -14.76 -4.69
CA LYS A 275 16.10 -14.30 -5.62
C LYS A 275 15.53 -14.40 -7.04
N VAL A 276 15.75 -13.36 -7.83
CA VAL A 276 15.38 -13.36 -9.25
C VAL A 276 16.19 -14.44 -9.97
N GLY A 277 15.52 -15.51 -10.39
CA GLY A 277 16.05 -16.46 -11.36
C GLY A 277 15.59 -16.07 -12.75
N ILE A 278 14.28 -16.04 -12.97
CA ILE A 278 13.66 -15.61 -14.22
C ILE A 278 13.02 -14.23 -14.04
N ARG A 279 13.31 -13.32 -14.98
CA ARG A 279 12.68 -12.01 -15.01
C ARG A 279 11.23 -12.08 -15.49
N LEU A 280 10.30 -11.68 -14.62
CA LEU A 280 8.85 -11.77 -14.87
C LEU A 280 8.39 -10.94 -16.07
N ASP A 281 8.96 -9.74 -16.24
CA ASP A 281 8.72 -8.90 -17.41
C ASP A 281 9.09 -9.59 -18.73
N SER A 282 10.22 -10.30 -18.74
CA SER A 282 10.76 -11.00 -19.90
C SER A 282 9.94 -12.23 -20.24
N LEU A 283 9.48 -12.97 -19.21
CA LEU A 283 8.55 -14.09 -19.40
C LEU A 283 7.22 -13.59 -19.96
N ASN A 284 6.62 -12.57 -19.32
CA ASN A 284 5.35 -12.01 -19.77
C ASN A 284 5.45 -11.47 -21.21
N PHE A 285 6.58 -10.85 -21.57
CA PHE A 285 6.82 -10.37 -22.93
C PHE A 285 6.84 -11.51 -23.96
N ALA A 286 7.52 -12.62 -23.66
CA ALA A 286 7.53 -13.79 -24.54
C ALA A 286 6.13 -14.40 -24.72
N LEU A 287 5.35 -14.49 -23.64
CA LEU A 287 3.99 -15.00 -23.67
C LEU A 287 3.03 -14.04 -24.41
N LYS A 288 3.21 -12.74 -24.23
CA LYS A 288 2.44 -11.70 -24.91
C LYS A 288 2.68 -11.70 -26.42
N TYR A 289 3.90 -12.03 -26.84
CA TYR A 289 4.17 -12.26 -28.26
C TYR A 289 3.33 -13.42 -28.81
N LEU A 290 3.20 -14.53 -28.08
CA LEU A 290 2.37 -15.66 -28.51
C LEU A 290 0.90 -15.25 -28.66
N ASP A 291 0.36 -14.57 -27.63
CA ASP A 291 -1.04 -14.10 -27.62
C ASP A 291 -1.34 -13.14 -28.78
N ASN A 292 -0.49 -12.12 -28.97
CA ASN A 292 -0.60 -11.13 -30.06
C ASN A 292 -0.54 -11.76 -31.46
N ASN A 293 0.06 -12.95 -31.60
CA ASN A 293 0.15 -13.68 -32.86
C ASN A 293 -0.85 -14.85 -32.94
N HIS A 294 -1.82 -14.93 -32.02
CA HIS A 294 -2.83 -15.99 -31.94
C HIS A 294 -2.23 -17.40 -31.84
N ILE A 295 -1.08 -17.53 -31.19
CA ILE A 295 -0.42 -18.80 -30.92
C ILE A 295 -0.87 -19.26 -29.54
N SER A 296 -1.67 -20.33 -29.49
CA SER A 296 -2.17 -20.87 -28.23
C SER A 296 -1.04 -21.43 -27.35
N PHE A 297 -1.12 -21.09 -26.07
CA PHE A 297 -0.24 -21.63 -25.04
C PHE A 297 -1.00 -21.88 -23.74
N THR A 298 -0.48 -22.79 -22.92
CA THR A 298 -1.02 -23.09 -21.58
C THR A 298 0.09 -23.25 -20.56
N ILE A 299 -0.18 -22.80 -19.33
CA ILE A 299 0.66 -23.06 -18.16
C ILE A 299 -0.05 -24.13 -17.33
N GLU A 300 0.41 -25.38 -17.41
CA GLU A 300 -0.28 -26.50 -16.74
C GLU A 300 0.07 -26.60 -15.25
N ASN A 301 1.30 -26.24 -14.88
CA ASN A 301 1.76 -26.27 -13.50
C ASN A 301 2.02 -24.86 -12.99
N LEU A 302 1.15 -24.36 -12.12
CA LEU A 302 1.25 -23.03 -11.53
C LEU A 302 2.39 -22.88 -10.50
N GLU A 303 2.99 -23.98 -10.07
CA GLU A 303 4.25 -23.97 -9.31
C GLU A 303 5.47 -23.75 -10.22
N ASN A 304 5.29 -23.75 -11.54
CA ASN A 304 6.35 -23.53 -12.52
C ASN A 304 5.82 -22.77 -13.74
N LEU A 305 5.64 -21.46 -13.59
CA LEU A 305 5.10 -20.56 -14.63
C LEU A 305 6.02 -20.48 -15.86
N SER A 306 7.28 -20.87 -15.72
CA SER A 306 8.25 -20.89 -16.82
C SER A 306 8.12 -22.12 -17.74
N ASN A 307 7.37 -23.14 -17.33
CA ASN A 307 7.07 -24.30 -18.15
C ASN A 307 5.72 -24.10 -18.84
N VAL A 308 5.74 -24.11 -20.16
CA VAL A 308 4.60 -23.71 -20.98
C VAL A 308 4.42 -24.69 -22.11
N ILE A 309 3.19 -25.11 -22.39
CA ILE A 309 2.88 -25.88 -23.60
C ILE A 309 2.48 -24.90 -24.69
N VAL A 310 3.17 -24.91 -25.84
CA VAL A 310 2.85 -24.08 -27.00
C VAL A 310 2.58 -25.00 -28.18
N LYS A 311 1.35 -24.98 -28.73
CA LYS A 311 0.91 -25.91 -29.79
C LYS A 311 1.34 -27.37 -29.52
N GLU A 312 1.00 -27.89 -28.34
CA GLU A 312 1.29 -29.26 -27.87
C GLU A 312 2.78 -29.59 -27.63
N LYS A 313 3.70 -28.63 -27.82
CA LYS A 313 5.12 -28.83 -27.53
C LYS A 313 5.50 -28.24 -26.19
N PRO A 314 6.35 -28.94 -25.40
CA PRO A 314 6.78 -28.43 -24.10
C PRO A 314 7.91 -27.40 -24.26
N PHE A 315 7.71 -26.23 -23.68
CA PHE A 315 8.68 -25.15 -23.57
C PHE A 315 9.09 -24.93 -22.12
N LYS A 316 10.35 -24.56 -21.91
CA LYS A 316 10.87 -24.05 -20.65
C LYS A 316 11.60 -22.74 -20.89
N PHE A 317 11.10 -21.67 -20.33
CA PHE A 317 11.74 -20.36 -20.36
C PHE A 317 12.77 -20.28 -19.22
N ILE A 318 13.96 -19.78 -19.52
CA ILE A 318 15.02 -19.54 -18.54
C ILE A 318 15.60 -18.14 -18.75
N TYR A 319 16.38 -17.66 -17.77
CA TYR A 319 17.08 -16.40 -17.89
C TYR A 319 18.54 -16.58 -17.44
N GLU A 320 19.43 -16.80 -18.40
CA GLU A 320 20.86 -16.98 -18.16
C GLU A 320 21.65 -15.97 -18.98
N TYR A 321 22.64 -15.30 -18.38
CA TYR A 321 23.50 -14.37 -19.13
C TYR A 321 24.16 -15.06 -20.33
N CYS A 322 24.69 -16.27 -20.09
CA CYS A 322 25.09 -17.22 -21.10
C CYS A 322 24.77 -18.65 -20.60
N LEU A 323 23.89 -19.36 -21.32
CA LEU A 323 23.59 -20.76 -21.03
C LEU A 323 24.81 -21.62 -21.38
N SER A 324 25.47 -22.15 -20.36
CA SER A 324 26.61 -23.06 -20.50
C SER A 324 26.17 -24.53 -20.63
N LYS A 325 27.09 -25.38 -21.10
CA LYS A 325 26.92 -26.84 -21.10
C LYS A 325 26.65 -27.39 -19.70
N GLU A 326 27.41 -26.97 -18.69
CA GLU A 326 27.26 -27.45 -17.31
C GLU A 326 25.87 -27.09 -16.76
N LYS A 327 25.42 -25.85 -17.03
CA LYS A 327 24.11 -25.40 -16.62
C LYS A 327 23.01 -26.20 -17.30
N LEU A 328 23.10 -26.44 -18.61
CA LEU A 328 22.14 -27.29 -19.33
C LEU A 328 22.07 -28.72 -18.74
N ILE A 329 23.22 -29.33 -18.47
CA ILE A 329 23.28 -30.67 -17.83
C ILE A 329 22.60 -30.63 -16.46
N SER A 330 22.84 -29.60 -15.66
CA SER A 330 22.23 -29.47 -14.33
C SER A 330 20.71 -29.30 -14.35
N LEU A 331 20.14 -28.81 -15.46
CA LEU A 331 18.69 -28.71 -15.63
C LEU A 331 18.04 -30.08 -15.86
N ALA A 332 18.81 -31.10 -16.27
CA ALA A 332 18.34 -32.45 -16.59
C ALA A 332 17.03 -32.48 -17.42
N PRO A 333 16.95 -31.76 -18.56
CA PRO A 333 15.73 -31.66 -19.34
C PRO A 333 15.31 -33.01 -19.92
N GLN A 334 14.00 -33.19 -20.07
CA GLN A 334 13.42 -34.33 -20.77
C GLN A 334 13.62 -34.19 -22.28
N LYS A 335 13.71 -35.33 -22.97
CA LYS A 335 13.79 -35.37 -24.44
C LYS A 335 12.59 -34.66 -25.07
N GLY A 336 12.84 -33.92 -26.15
CA GLY A 336 11.84 -33.13 -26.85
C GLY A 336 11.50 -31.78 -26.21
N LEU A 337 12.11 -31.42 -25.06
CA LEU A 337 11.93 -30.11 -24.45
C LEU A 337 12.58 -29.00 -25.28
N ILE A 338 11.86 -27.89 -25.43
CA ILE A 338 12.38 -26.67 -26.04
C ILE A 338 12.73 -25.67 -24.94
N ILE A 339 14.00 -25.30 -24.81
CA ILE A 339 14.47 -24.36 -23.81
C ILE A 339 14.73 -23.01 -24.48
N VAL A 340 14.08 -21.96 -23.97
CA VAL A 340 14.22 -20.59 -24.48
C VAL A 340 14.97 -19.76 -23.46
N ASN A 341 16.14 -19.23 -23.84
CA ASN A 341 16.84 -18.26 -23.01
C ASN A 341 16.33 -16.84 -23.30
N LEU A 342 15.70 -16.23 -22.31
CA LEU A 342 15.08 -14.91 -22.39
C LEU A 342 16.11 -13.76 -22.39
N HIS A 343 17.35 -14.00 -21.99
CA HIS A 343 18.39 -12.97 -22.02
C HIS A 343 18.79 -12.62 -23.47
N ASN A 344 18.57 -11.36 -23.90
CA ASN A 344 18.76 -10.94 -25.29
C ASN A 344 19.73 -9.75 -25.50
N TRP A 345 20.54 -9.36 -24.50
CA TRP A 345 21.41 -8.17 -24.66
C TRP A 345 22.61 -8.42 -25.60
N ASN A 346 23.07 -9.65 -25.76
CA ASN A 346 24.30 -9.96 -26.51
C ASN A 346 24.08 -10.47 -27.96
N SER A 347 23.00 -10.06 -28.64
CA SER A 347 22.80 -10.28 -30.09
C SER A 347 23.00 -11.73 -30.57
N GLY A 348 22.61 -12.72 -29.76
CA GLY A 348 22.74 -14.16 -30.05
C GLY A 348 23.81 -14.92 -29.24
N GLY A 349 24.70 -14.24 -28.51
CA GLY A 349 25.73 -14.86 -27.68
C GLY A 349 25.27 -15.35 -26.30
N CYS A 350 23.96 -15.51 -26.06
CA CYS A 350 23.42 -15.91 -24.76
C CYS A 350 23.32 -17.44 -24.57
N ILE A 351 23.75 -18.23 -25.55
CA ILE A 351 23.84 -19.68 -25.48
C ILE A 351 25.20 -20.09 -26.04
N SER A 352 25.98 -20.84 -25.25
CA SER A 352 27.31 -21.30 -25.66
C SER A 352 27.24 -22.36 -26.77
N THR A 353 28.29 -22.44 -27.60
CA THR A 353 28.40 -23.48 -28.64
C THR A 353 28.40 -24.89 -28.02
N GLU A 354 29.04 -25.05 -26.86
CA GLU A 354 29.08 -26.31 -26.11
C GLU A 354 27.70 -26.71 -25.57
N ALA A 355 26.84 -25.74 -25.21
CA ALA A 355 25.46 -26.02 -24.82
C ALA A 355 24.64 -26.54 -26.01
N TYR A 356 24.81 -25.96 -27.21
CA TYR A 356 24.17 -26.47 -28.42
C TYR A 356 24.60 -27.91 -28.76
N GLN A 357 25.90 -28.20 -28.72
CA GLN A 357 26.42 -29.56 -28.91
C GLN A 357 25.86 -30.54 -27.87
N GLN A 358 25.76 -30.11 -26.62
CA GLN A 358 25.20 -30.95 -25.56
C GLN A 358 23.69 -31.16 -25.71
N ALA A 359 22.96 -30.17 -26.23
CA ALA A 359 21.53 -30.28 -26.49
C ALA A 359 21.20 -31.33 -27.56
N GLU A 360 22.03 -31.45 -28.61
CA GLU A 360 21.91 -32.52 -29.61
C GLU A 360 22.04 -33.91 -28.96
N ILE A 361 22.98 -34.08 -28.03
CA ILE A 361 23.17 -35.34 -27.29
C ILE A 361 21.97 -35.66 -26.39
N MET A 362 21.35 -34.62 -25.80
CA MET A 362 20.22 -34.75 -24.88
C MET A 362 18.86 -34.80 -25.59
N ASP A 363 18.83 -34.62 -26.91
CA ASP A 363 17.62 -34.55 -27.72
C ASP A 363 16.68 -33.41 -27.26
N VAL A 364 17.25 -32.22 -27.07
CA VAL A 364 16.52 -30.99 -26.68
C VAL A 364 16.83 -29.85 -27.65
N THR A 365 15.91 -28.90 -27.78
CA THR A 365 16.10 -27.73 -28.65
C THR A 365 16.40 -26.50 -27.80
N LEU A 366 17.47 -25.76 -28.12
CA LEU A 366 17.78 -24.48 -27.46
C LEU A 366 17.49 -23.31 -28.38
N LEU A 367 16.78 -22.30 -27.89
CA LEU A 367 16.43 -21.11 -28.65
C LEU A 367 16.85 -19.85 -27.89
N THR A 368 17.45 -18.92 -28.61
CA THR A 368 17.49 -17.52 -28.18
C THR A 368 16.08 -16.93 -28.31
N LEU A 369 15.83 -15.77 -27.69
CA LEU A 369 14.55 -15.09 -27.82
C LEU A 369 14.18 -14.78 -29.28
N ASP A 370 15.14 -14.30 -30.09
CA ASP A 370 14.92 -14.02 -31.52
C ASP A 370 14.58 -15.29 -32.31
N ASN A 371 15.26 -16.41 -32.02
CA ASN A 371 14.99 -17.69 -32.68
C ASN A 371 13.67 -18.28 -32.21
N PHE A 372 13.27 -18.04 -30.95
CA PHE A 372 11.97 -18.44 -30.42
C PHE A 372 10.83 -17.81 -31.24
N TYR A 373 10.87 -16.51 -31.50
CA TYR A 373 9.82 -15.84 -32.28
C TYR A 373 9.66 -16.42 -33.69
N ARG A 374 10.78 -16.72 -34.37
CA ARG A 374 10.74 -17.39 -35.69
C ARG A 374 10.25 -18.83 -35.58
N TYR A 375 10.65 -19.54 -34.53
CA TYR A 375 10.30 -20.94 -34.35
C TYR A 375 8.79 -21.12 -34.16
N VAL A 376 8.18 -20.36 -33.25
CA VAL A 376 6.75 -20.53 -32.91
C VAL A 376 5.81 -20.10 -34.04
N HIS A 377 6.26 -19.22 -34.94
CA HIS A 377 5.50 -18.85 -36.13
C HIS A 377 5.44 -19.98 -37.17
N ASN A 378 6.44 -20.88 -37.16
CA ASN A 378 6.54 -22.02 -38.07
C ASN A 378 6.03 -23.34 -37.47
N LEU A 379 5.58 -23.31 -36.20
CA LEU A 379 4.86 -24.43 -35.57
C LEU A 379 3.44 -24.52 -36.12
#